data_AF-A0A800A4S7-F1
#
_entry.id   AF-A0A800A4S7-F1
#
_cell.length_a   1.000
_cell.length_b   1.000
_cell.length_c   1.000
_cell.angle_alpha   90.00
_cell.angle_beta   90.00
_cell.angle_gamma   90.00
#
_symmetry.space_group_name_H-M   'P 1'
#
loop_
_entity.id
_entity.type
_entity.pdbx_description
1 polymer ?
#
loop_
_entity_poly.entity_id
_entity_poly.type
_entity_poly.pdbx_seq_one_letter_code
_entity_poly.pdbx_strand_id
1 'polypeptide(L)'
;MNLHQLLLARAEDDQPVHVALIGAGKFGSMFLAQARHTPGIHILGIADLSVDRARAAMRATGWPEEQTSATSPAKALATGATFLTDDAGL
;
A
#
# COMPACT_ATOMS: atom_id res chain seq x y z
N MET A 1 23.02 7.67 -6.92
CA MET A 1 21.85 6.80 -7.17
C MET A 1 20.62 7.68 -7.32
N ASN A 2 19.80 7.51 -8.37
CA ASN A 2 18.73 8.45 -8.77
C ASN A 2 17.30 7.92 -8.50
N LEU A 3 17.15 6.86 -7.69
CA LEU A 3 15.88 6.15 -7.50
C LEU A 3 14.75 7.06 -7.00
N HIS A 4 15.04 8.01 -6.11
CA HIS A 4 14.02 8.97 -5.66
C HIS A 4 13.52 9.84 -6.83
N GLN A 5 14.42 10.36 -7.67
CA GLN A 5 14.03 11.17 -8.82
C GLN A 5 13.19 10.36 -9.82
N LEU A 6 13.53 9.08 -10.02
CA LEU A 6 12.73 8.19 -10.87
C LEU A 6 11.33 7.93 -10.28
N LEU A 7 11.20 7.79 -8.96
CA LEU A 7 9.89 7.64 -8.32
C LEU A 7 9.03 8.90 -8.41
N LEU A 8 9.63 10.09 -8.30
CA LEU A 8 8.93 11.35 -8.52
C LEU A 8 8.39 11.45 -9.94
N ALA A 9 9.21 11.15 -10.97
CA ALA A 9 8.75 11.15 -12.35
C ALA A 9 7.58 10.18 -12.58
N ARG A 10 7.63 8.98 -11.97
CA ARG A 10 6.50 8.03 -12.04
C ARG A 10 5.23 8.54 -11.38
N ALA A 11 5.35 9.32 -10.31
CA ALA A 11 4.21 9.95 -9.65
C ALA A 11 3.60 11.05 -10.52
N GLU A 12 4.44 11.86 -11.18
CA GLU A 12 4.01 12.91 -12.12
C GLU A 12 3.33 12.33 -13.37
N ASP A 13 3.78 11.17 -13.84
CA ASP A 13 3.21 10.47 -15.00
C ASP A 13 1.99 9.59 -14.68
N ASP A 14 1.44 9.65 -13.46
CA ASP A 14 0.35 8.78 -12.97
C ASP A 14 0.62 7.28 -13.16
N GLN A 15 1.90 6.87 -13.07
CA GLN A 15 2.36 5.49 -13.25
C GLN A 15 3.17 4.99 -12.04
N PRO A 16 2.60 4.99 -10.82
CA PRO A 16 3.32 4.57 -9.63
C PRO A 16 3.76 3.10 -9.72
N VAL A 17 4.74 2.75 -8.88
CA VAL A 17 5.08 1.35 -8.62
C VAL A 17 4.01 0.77 -7.70
N HIS A 18 3.28 -0.22 -8.20
CA HIS A 18 2.29 -0.97 -7.44
C HIS A 18 2.96 -2.04 -6.58
N VAL A 19 2.72 -1.99 -5.28
CA VAL A 19 3.29 -2.91 -4.30
C VAL A 19 2.19 -3.76 -3.67
N ALA A 20 2.39 -5.08 -3.70
CA ALA A 20 1.66 -6.03 -2.87
C ALA A 20 2.52 -6.38 -1.65
N LEU A 21 1.98 -6.17 -0.44
CA LEU A 21 2.64 -6.51 0.81
C LEU A 21 2.02 -7.77 1.41
N ILE A 22 2.83 -8.81 1.60
CA ILE A 22 2.40 -10.04 2.29
C ILE A 22 2.87 -9.98 3.74
N GLY A 23 1.92 -9.77 4.65
CA GLY A 23 2.13 -9.63 6.09
C GLY A 23 2.32 -8.18 6.53
N ALA A 24 1.41 -7.69 7.37
CA ALA A 24 1.43 -6.38 8.02
C ALA A 24 1.93 -6.44 9.48
N GLY A 25 2.77 -7.44 9.79
CA GLY A 25 3.50 -7.53 11.06
C GLY A 25 4.61 -6.48 11.18
N LYS A 26 5.60 -6.72 12.05
CA LYS A 26 6.65 -5.72 12.39
C LYS A 26 7.35 -5.11 11.16
N PHE A 27 7.79 -5.93 10.22
CA PHE A 27 8.50 -5.42 9.04
C PHE A 27 7.55 -4.76 8.03
N GLY A 28 6.36 -5.33 7.85
CA GLY A 28 5.32 -4.75 7.02
C GLY A 28 4.92 -3.36 7.51
N SER A 29 4.70 -3.18 8.81
CA SER A 29 4.38 -1.87 9.39
C SER A 29 5.53 -0.87 9.30
N MET A 30 6.78 -1.30 9.47
CA MET A 30 7.94 -0.43 9.22
C MET A 30 7.99 0.05 7.76
N PHE A 31 7.70 -0.84 6.81
CA PHE A 31 7.61 -0.47 5.40
C PHE A 31 6.44 0.48 5.14
N LEU A 32 5.25 0.20 5.67
CA LEU A 32 4.07 1.06 5.54
C LEU A 32 4.31 2.48 6.08
N ALA A 33 5.03 2.62 7.19
CA ALA A 33 5.40 3.92 7.75
C ALA A 33 6.24 4.76 6.79
N GLN A 34 7.15 4.14 6.04
CA GLN A 34 8.00 4.85 5.07
C GLN A 34 7.33 5.01 3.70
N ALA A 35 6.60 4.00 3.24
CA ALA A 35 5.94 4.01 1.94
C ALA A 35 4.96 5.18 1.81
N ARG A 36 4.27 5.55 2.90
CA ARG A 36 3.38 6.72 2.94
C ARG A 36 4.07 8.02 2.55
N HIS A 37 5.37 8.14 2.81
CA HIS A 37 6.18 9.33 2.53
C HIS A 37 6.99 9.21 1.25
N THR A 38 6.73 8.19 0.43
CA THR A 38 7.49 7.93 -0.80
C THR A 38 6.58 8.09 -2.02
N PRO A 39 6.47 9.29 -2.61
CA PRO A 39 5.69 9.50 -3.83
C PRO A 39 6.13 8.55 -4.93
N GLY A 40 5.19 8.09 -5.74
CA GLY A 40 5.44 7.10 -6.79
C GLY A 40 5.40 5.64 -6.31
N ILE A 41 5.14 5.40 -5.03
CA ILE A 41 4.76 4.08 -4.50
C ILE A 41 3.27 4.07 -4.19
N HIS A 42 2.57 3.06 -4.69
CA HIS A 42 1.19 2.76 -4.32
C HIS A 42 1.13 1.38 -3.67
N ILE A 43 0.69 1.32 -2.41
CA ILE A 43 0.36 0.05 -1.76
C ILE A 43 -0.98 -0.42 -2.33
N LEU A 44 -0.91 -1.21 -3.39
CA LEU A 44 -2.08 -1.71 -4.10
C LEU A 44 -2.85 -2.72 -3.25
N GLY A 45 -2.12 -3.61 -2.57
CA GLY A 45 -2.71 -4.69 -1.81
C GLY A 45 -1.89 -5.08 -0.58
N ILE A 46 -2.58 -5.51 0.47
CA ILE A 46 -1.98 -6.14 1.64
C ILE A 46 -2.71 -7.46 1.91
N ALA A 47 -1.95 -8.56 1.87
CA ALA A 47 -2.42 -9.87 2.29
C ALA A 47 -1.91 -10.17 3.71
N ASP A 48 -2.80 -10.38 4.67
CA ASP A 48 -2.46 -10.73 6.04
C ASP A 48 -3.51 -11.68 6.61
N LEU A 49 -3.07 -12.74 7.32
CA LEU A 49 -3.95 -13.70 7.99
C LEU A 49 -5.01 -13.05 8.90
N SER A 50 -4.79 -11.81 9.34
CA SER A 50 -5.80 -10.96 9.97
C SER A 50 -5.90 -9.62 9.22
N VAL A 51 -6.97 -9.47 8.44
CA VAL A 51 -7.32 -8.21 7.75
C VAL A 51 -7.45 -7.05 8.74
N ASP A 52 -8.02 -7.29 9.92
CA ASP A 52 -8.15 -6.27 10.95
C ASP A 52 -6.79 -5.82 11.50
N ARG A 53 -5.83 -6.75 11.64
CA ARG A 53 -4.45 -6.42 12.01
C ARG A 53 -3.79 -5.57 10.93
N ALA A 54 -3.97 -5.89 9.65
CA ALA A 54 -3.45 -5.06 8.56
C ALA A 54 -4.05 -3.65 8.58
N ARG A 55 -5.36 -3.53 8.78
CA ARG A 55 -6.04 -2.23 8.91
C ARG A 55 -5.53 -1.44 10.13
N ALA A 56 -5.33 -2.10 11.27
CA ALA A 56 -4.76 -1.48 12.45
C ALA A 56 -3.31 -1.02 12.23
N ALA A 57 -2.49 -1.80 11.54
CA ALA A 57 -1.12 -1.43 11.18
C ALA A 57 -1.08 -0.20 10.27
N MET A 58 -1.96 -0.12 9.26
CA MET A 58 -2.08 1.06 8.40
C MET A 58 -2.44 2.32 9.21
N ARG A 59 -3.46 2.25 10.08
CA ARG A 59 -3.80 3.37 10.98
C ARG A 59 -2.64 3.76 11.90
N ALA A 60 -1.99 2.78 12.52
CA ALA A 60 -0.87 3.03 13.43
C ALA A 60 0.36 3.64 12.73
N THR A 61 0.47 3.45 11.41
CA THR A 61 1.54 4.02 10.57
C THR A 61 1.09 5.29 9.83
N GLY A 62 -0.06 5.84 10.22
CA GLY A 62 -0.55 7.15 9.79
C GLY A 62 -1.31 7.17 8.48
N TRP A 63 -1.64 6.02 7.88
CA TRP A 63 -2.50 5.98 6.71
C TRP A 63 -3.93 6.36 7.09
N PRO A 64 -4.64 7.11 6.23
CA PRO A 64 -6.00 7.51 6.50
C PRO A 64 -6.97 6.33 6.35
N GLU A 65 -8.14 6.38 6.99
CA GLU A 65 -9.07 5.24 7.01
C GLU A 65 -9.60 4.90 5.61
N GLU A 66 -9.87 5.93 4.81
CA GLU A 66 -10.31 5.80 3.42
C GLU A 66 -9.29 5.09 2.52
N GLN A 67 -8.01 5.04 2.93
CA GLN A 67 -6.99 4.28 2.20
C GLN A 67 -7.40 2.82 2.07
N THR A 68 -8.07 2.24 3.08
CA THR A 68 -8.45 0.82 3.09
C THR A 68 -9.85 0.54 2.51
N SER A 69 -10.37 1.48 1.70
CA SER A 69 -11.75 1.41 1.17
C SER A 69 -11.90 0.55 -0.11
N ALA A 70 -10.80 0.09 -0.69
CA ALA A 70 -10.86 -0.75 -1.89
C ALA A 70 -11.35 -2.17 -1.53
N THR A 71 -12.39 -2.61 -2.24
CA THR A 71 -13.01 -3.93 -2.07
C THR A 71 -12.50 -4.96 -3.08
N SER A 72 -11.59 -4.57 -3.98
CA SER A 72 -10.94 -5.45 -4.95
C SER A 72 -9.61 -4.83 -5.43
N PRO A 73 -8.68 -5.64 -5.98
CA PRO A 73 -7.44 -5.13 -6.58
C PRO A 73 -7.71 -4.14 -7.72
N ALA A 74 -8.73 -4.42 -8.55
CA ALA A 74 -9.12 -3.53 -9.64
C ALA A 74 -9.59 -2.16 -9.14
N LYS A 75 -10.35 -2.13 -8.03
CA LYS A 75 -10.78 -0.87 -7.41
C LYS A 75 -9.60 -0.13 -6.78
N ALA A 76 -8.70 -0.85 -6.10
CA ALA A 76 -7.47 -0.27 -5.56
C ALA A 76 -6.64 0.41 -6.66
N LEU A 77 -6.46 -0.27 -7.81
CA LEU A 77 -5.75 0.26 -8.97
C LEU A 77 -6.42 1.51 -9.54
N ALA A 78 -7.75 1.52 -9.64
CA ALA A 78 -8.50 2.64 -10.21
C ALA A 78 -8.56 3.87 -9.31
N THR A 79 -8.49 3.72 -7.98
CA THR A 79 -8.71 4.83 -7.03
C THR A 79 -7.47 5.21 -6.21
N GLY A 80 -6.36 4.47 -6.31
CA GLY A 80 -5.19 4.66 -5.44
C GLY A 80 -5.40 4.19 -4.00
N ALA A 81 -6.55 3.56 -3.70
CA ALA A 81 -6.80 2.93 -2.39
C ALA A 81 -6.07 1.58 -2.30
N THR A 82 -6.10 0.95 -1.14
CA THR A 82 -5.42 -0.31 -0.82
C THR A 82 -6.44 -1.40 -0.57
N PHE A 83 -6.30 -2.52 -1.30
CA PHE A 83 -7.11 -3.71 -1.09
C PHE A 83 -6.53 -4.55 0.05
N LEU A 84 -7.35 -4.94 1.01
CA LEU A 84 -6.94 -5.84 2.10
C LEU A 84 -7.58 -7.20 1.91
N THR A 85 -6.78 -8.26 2.09
CA THR A 85 -7.22 -9.66 1.97
C THR A 85 -6.48 -10.54 2.96
N ASP A 86 -7.01 -11.72 3.25
CA ASP A 86 -6.37 -12.79 3.99
C ASP A 86 -5.72 -13.85 3.08
N ASP A 87 -5.84 -13.72 1.75
CA ASP A 87 -5.29 -14.63 0.76
C ASP A 87 -4.33 -13.93 -0.20
N ALA A 88 -3.08 -14.38 -0.22
CA ALA A 88 -2.04 -13.83 -1.09
C ALA A 88 -2.06 -14.38 -2.54
N GLY A 89 -2.92 -15.36 -2.84
CA GLY A 89 -3.09 -15.95 -4.17
C GLY A 89 -4.12 -15.26 -5.06
N LEU A 90 -4.81 -14.24 -4.55
CA LEU A 90 -5.90 -13.50 -5.23
C LEU A 90 -5.43 -12.28 -6.02
#